data_AF-A0A2H6K1T6-F1
#
_entry.id   AF-A0A2H6K1T6-F1
#
_cell.length_a   1.000
_cell.length_b   1.000
_cell.length_c   1.000
_cell.angle_alpha   90.00
_cell.angle_beta   90.00
_cell.angle_gamma   90.00
#
_symmetry.space_group_name_H-M   'P 1'
#
loop_
_entity.id
_entity.type
_entity.pdbx_description
1 polymer ?
#
loop_
_entity_poly.entity_id
_entity_poly.type
_entity_poly.pdbx_seq_one_letter_code
_entity_poly.pdbx_strand_id
1 'polypeptide(L)'
;MRQIAFYGKGGIGKSTTQQNTAAALADLDNQIMVVGCDPKADCTRLLLRGKRQATVLDTIRETEEEEIKLETLVTDGYGGVKCVEAGGPEPGVGCGGRGVITAIQTLQELGAYNGNLDYVFYDVLGDVVCGGFAMPIREGYAREIYLVVSGEYMALYAANNISKGIKKFASRGYARLGGVICNSRMVENERELVEEFARRINTKMIHFIPRDKDVQRAEINKMTVIDWNPDVNQAQEYRELAKKINENQDFTIPTPITQDELEELMKTYGVED
;
A
#
# COMPACT_ATOMS: atom_id res chain seq x y z
N MET A 1 -16.97 -4.75 3.00
CA MET A 1 -15.62 -4.86 2.41
C MET A 1 -15.18 -3.55 1.76
N ARG A 2 -14.19 -2.88 2.34
CA ARG A 2 -13.47 -1.74 1.77
C ARG A 2 -12.24 -2.25 1.02
N GLN A 3 -12.03 -1.70 -0.17
CA GLN A 3 -11.01 -2.16 -1.11
C GLN A 3 -9.94 -1.09 -1.27
N ILE A 4 -8.83 -1.26 -0.56
CA ILE A 4 -7.80 -0.25 -0.36
C ILE A 4 -6.53 -0.64 -1.11
N ALA A 5 -5.95 0.28 -1.88
CA ALA A 5 -4.62 0.12 -2.44
C ALA A 5 -3.65 1.15 -1.84
N PHE A 6 -2.50 0.66 -1.39
CA PHE A 6 -1.37 1.50 -1.01
C PHE A 6 -0.44 1.59 -2.21
N TYR A 7 -0.12 2.82 -2.62
CA TYR A 7 0.88 3.12 -3.65
C TYR A 7 1.94 4.05 -3.09
N GLY A 8 3.10 4.08 -3.75
CA GLY A 8 4.21 4.96 -3.38
C GLY A 8 5.52 4.51 -4.02
N LYS A 9 6.48 5.43 -4.07
CA LYS A 9 7.85 5.17 -4.56
C LYS A 9 8.49 3.99 -3.82
N GLY A 10 9.28 3.20 -4.53
CA GLY A 10 10.10 2.13 -3.96
C GLY A 10 11.00 2.66 -2.85
N GLY A 11 11.10 1.90 -1.75
CA GLY A 11 11.94 2.25 -0.61
C GLY A 11 11.36 3.30 0.34
N ILE A 12 10.16 3.85 0.07
CA ILE A 12 9.52 4.85 0.94
C ILE A 12 8.96 4.27 2.24
N GLY A 13 8.88 2.94 2.39
CA GLY A 13 8.29 2.27 3.56
C GLY A 13 6.79 1.98 3.42
N LYS A 14 6.31 1.83 2.18
CA LYS A 14 4.92 1.49 1.85
C LYS A 14 4.46 0.18 2.51
N SER A 15 5.19 -0.92 2.28
CA SER A 15 4.85 -2.25 2.82
C SER A 15 4.90 -2.28 4.35
N THR A 16 5.87 -1.61 4.97
CA THR A 16 5.95 -1.46 6.43
C THR A 16 4.71 -0.72 6.97
N THR A 17 4.32 0.38 6.34
CA THR A 17 3.15 1.19 6.73
C THR A 17 1.86 0.38 6.57
N GLN A 18 1.69 -0.29 5.42
CA GLN A 18 0.53 -1.11 5.13
C GLN A 18 0.39 -2.26 6.14
N GLN A 19 1.46 -2.98 6.45
CA GLN A 19 1.42 -4.13 7.37
C GLN A 19 1.13 -3.70 8.81
N ASN A 20 1.70 -2.58 9.27
CA ASN A 20 1.37 -2.03 10.59
C ASN A 20 -0.08 -1.54 10.66
N THR A 21 -0.59 -0.91 9.58
CA THR A 21 -1.99 -0.49 9.49
C THR A 21 -2.93 -1.69 9.53
N ALA A 22 -2.61 -2.76 8.79
CA ALA A 22 -3.38 -4.00 8.81
C ALA A 22 -3.38 -4.66 10.20
N ALA A 23 -2.23 -4.75 10.86
CA ALA A 23 -2.13 -5.25 12.22
C ALA A 23 -2.96 -4.42 13.22
N ALA A 24 -2.91 -3.09 13.11
CA ALA A 24 -3.69 -2.21 13.98
C ALA A 24 -5.21 -2.30 13.74
N LEU A 25 -5.66 -2.51 12.50
CA LEU A 25 -7.08 -2.76 12.21
C LEU A 25 -7.52 -4.16 12.68
N ALA A 26 -6.63 -5.15 12.65
CA ALA A 26 -6.90 -6.49 13.15
C ALA A 26 -7.08 -6.51 14.68
N ASP A 27 -6.32 -5.69 15.42
CA ASP A 27 -6.53 -5.45 16.85
C ASP A 27 -7.92 -4.82 17.16
N LEU A 28 -8.60 -4.28 16.15
CA LEU A 28 -9.98 -3.77 16.22
C LEU A 28 -11.00 -4.78 15.66
N ASP A 29 -10.67 -6.06 15.68
CA ASP A 29 -11.49 -7.20 15.24
C ASP A 29 -11.88 -7.21 13.75
N ASN A 30 -11.25 -6.37 12.92
CA ASN A 30 -11.54 -6.33 11.48
C ASN A 30 -10.95 -7.54 10.75
N GLN A 31 -11.74 -8.15 9.88
CA GLN A 31 -11.30 -9.22 8.99
C GLN A 31 -10.62 -8.62 7.75
N ILE A 32 -9.31 -8.83 7.62
CA ILE A 32 -8.48 -8.16 6.61
C ILE A 32 -7.77 -9.21 5.77
N MET A 33 -7.71 -8.96 4.46
CA MET A 33 -6.80 -9.65 3.55
C MET A 33 -5.78 -8.68 2.96
N VAL A 34 -4.50 -9.06 2.96
CA VAL A 34 -3.40 -8.35 2.33
C VAL A 34 -2.94 -9.13 1.11
N VAL A 35 -3.00 -8.49 -0.06
CA VAL A 35 -2.53 -9.02 -1.33
C VAL A 35 -1.29 -8.21 -1.75
N GLY A 36 -0.12 -8.82 -1.64
CA GLY A 36 1.14 -8.25 -2.12
C GLY A 36 1.15 -8.19 -3.65
N CYS A 37 1.23 -6.99 -4.21
CA CYS A 37 1.30 -6.73 -5.65
C CYS A 37 2.64 -6.11 -6.06
N ASP A 38 3.66 -6.20 -5.21
CA ASP A 38 5.05 -5.86 -5.51
C ASP A 38 5.81 -7.16 -5.88
N PRO A 39 6.51 -7.21 -7.04
CA PRO A 39 7.24 -8.40 -7.46
C PRO A 39 8.34 -8.85 -6.48
N LYS A 40 8.67 -8.05 -5.46
CA LYS A 40 9.61 -8.42 -4.38
C LYS A 40 9.07 -9.49 -3.43
N ALA A 41 7.74 -9.70 -3.40
CA ALA A 41 7.07 -10.72 -2.60
C ALA A 41 7.39 -10.68 -1.08
N ASP A 42 7.54 -9.48 -0.51
CA ASP A 42 7.79 -9.26 0.91
C ASP A 42 6.74 -8.36 1.60
N CYS A 43 5.60 -8.13 0.93
CA CYS A 43 4.47 -7.31 1.38
C CYS A 43 3.74 -7.89 2.61
N THR A 44 3.94 -9.17 2.91
CA THR A 44 3.29 -9.90 4.02
C THR A 44 4.27 -10.40 5.07
N ARG A 45 5.57 -10.15 4.88
CA ARG A 45 6.66 -10.71 5.68
C ARG A 45 6.53 -10.44 7.19
N LEU A 46 6.12 -9.24 7.58
CA LEU A 46 6.00 -8.83 8.98
C LEU A 46 4.78 -9.44 9.65
N LEU A 47 3.65 -9.51 8.92
CA LEU A 47 2.42 -10.16 9.40
C LEU A 47 2.61 -11.66 9.58
N LEU A 48 3.46 -12.28 8.77
CA LEU A 48 3.78 -13.70 8.83
C LEU A 48 4.99 -14.03 9.73
N ARG A 49 5.48 -13.06 10.52
CA ARG A 49 6.65 -13.25 11.41
C ARG A 49 7.88 -13.81 10.70
N GLY A 50 8.06 -13.43 9.43
CA GLY A 50 9.16 -13.87 8.59
C GLY A 50 8.97 -15.21 7.89
N LYS A 51 7.84 -15.90 8.07
CA LYS A 51 7.51 -17.08 7.28
C LYS A 51 7.33 -16.66 5.82
N ARG A 52 8.05 -17.32 4.92
CA ARG A 52 7.86 -17.16 3.47
C ARG A 52 6.72 -18.08 3.05
N GLN A 53 5.69 -17.49 2.45
CA GLN A 53 4.63 -18.25 1.79
C GLN A 53 4.94 -18.43 0.30
N ALA A 54 4.33 -19.42 -0.33
CA ALA A 54 4.36 -19.54 -1.78
C ALA A 54 3.63 -18.34 -2.41
N THR A 55 4.09 -17.90 -3.58
CA THR A 55 3.40 -16.85 -4.32
C THR A 55 2.40 -17.45 -5.29
N VAL A 56 1.36 -16.70 -5.65
CA VAL A 56 0.34 -17.18 -6.60
C VAL A 56 0.97 -17.59 -7.92
N LEU A 57 1.89 -16.77 -8.45
CA LEU A 57 2.56 -17.08 -9.71
C LEU A 57 3.49 -18.28 -9.64
N ASP A 58 4.17 -18.51 -8.51
CA ASP A 58 5.02 -19.69 -8.36
C ASP A 58 4.16 -20.95 -8.25
N THR A 59 3.06 -20.91 -7.47
CA THR A 59 2.10 -22.02 -7.41
C THR A 59 1.51 -22.35 -8.78
N ILE A 60 1.14 -21.35 -9.59
CA ILE A 60 0.65 -21.55 -10.97
C ILE A 60 1.70 -22.24 -11.86
N ARG A 61 3.00 -21.99 -11.64
CA ARG A 61 4.07 -22.64 -12.44
C ARG A 61 4.34 -24.07 -12.00
N GLU A 62 4.18 -24.34 -10.71
CA GLU A 62 4.59 -25.61 -10.09
C GLU A 62 3.45 -26.61 -9.93
N THR A 63 2.20 -26.18 -10.11
CA THR A 63 0.98 -26.97 -9.83
C THR A 63 0.03 -26.95 -11.03
N GLU A 64 -0.67 -28.06 -11.29
CA GLU A 64 -1.71 -28.10 -12.31
C GLU A 64 -2.92 -27.24 -11.88
N GLU A 65 -3.59 -26.59 -12.84
CA GLU A 65 -4.65 -25.59 -12.57
C GLU A 65 -5.79 -26.13 -11.69
N GLU A 66 -6.19 -27.38 -11.90
CA GLU A 66 -7.26 -28.05 -11.15
C GLU A 66 -6.89 -28.36 -9.68
N GLU A 67 -5.59 -28.35 -9.35
CA GLU A 67 -5.07 -28.64 -8.02
C GLU A 67 -4.80 -27.37 -7.19
N ILE A 68 -4.84 -26.19 -7.83
CA ILE A 68 -4.64 -24.91 -7.13
C ILE A 68 -5.85 -24.64 -6.24
N LYS A 69 -5.59 -24.49 -4.94
CA LYS A 69 -6.62 -24.26 -3.93
C LYS A 69 -6.32 -22.98 -3.16
N LEU A 70 -7.37 -22.31 -2.70
CA LEU A 70 -7.21 -21.05 -1.98
C LEU A 70 -6.36 -21.23 -0.70
N GLU A 71 -6.50 -22.37 -0.03
CA GLU A 71 -5.81 -22.67 1.23
C GLU A 71 -4.30 -22.84 1.07
N THR A 72 -3.80 -23.06 -0.15
CA THR A 72 -2.36 -23.11 -0.43
C THR A 72 -1.76 -21.73 -0.73
N LEU A 73 -2.60 -20.76 -1.08
CA LEU A 73 -2.21 -19.40 -1.46
C LEU A 73 -2.38 -18.39 -0.31
N VAL A 74 -3.29 -18.67 0.63
CA VAL A 74 -3.61 -17.78 1.74
C VAL A 74 -3.01 -18.31 3.03
N THR A 75 -2.17 -17.51 3.68
CA THR A 75 -1.64 -17.81 5.01
C THR A 75 -2.22 -16.84 6.04
N ASP A 76 -2.77 -17.34 7.14
CA ASP A 76 -3.19 -16.47 8.26
C ASP A 76 -1.95 -15.96 9.03
N GLY A 77 -1.88 -14.64 9.22
CA GLY A 77 -0.82 -13.94 9.95
C GLY A 77 -1.28 -13.39 11.30
N TYR A 78 -0.55 -12.40 11.80
CA TYR A 78 -0.89 -11.67 13.04
C TYR A 78 -2.36 -11.19 13.01
N GLY A 79 -3.07 -11.34 14.13
CA GLY A 79 -4.46 -10.90 14.27
C GLY A 79 -5.46 -11.58 13.31
N GLY A 80 -5.09 -12.72 12.70
CA GLY A 80 -5.93 -13.39 11.70
C GLY A 80 -5.92 -12.71 10.32
N VAL A 81 -4.99 -11.77 10.06
CA VAL A 81 -4.85 -11.13 8.76
C VAL A 81 -4.48 -12.17 7.71
N LYS A 82 -5.32 -12.31 6.68
CA LYS A 82 -5.09 -13.21 5.55
C LYS A 82 -4.04 -12.63 4.64
N CYS A 83 -2.93 -13.34 4.44
CA CYS A 83 -1.80 -12.87 3.65
C CYS A 83 -1.72 -13.65 2.34
N VAL A 84 -1.49 -12.94 1.23
CA VAL A 84 -1.21 -13.50 -0.09
C VAL A 84 -0.11 -12.70 -0.77
N GLU A 85 0.79 -13.36 -1.51
CA GLU A 85 1.76 -12.70 -2.38
C GLU A 85 1.47 -13.05 -3.84
N ALA A 86 1.30 -12.05 -4.70
CA ALA A 86 1.17 -12.30 -6.14
C ALA A 86 2.42 -12.98 -6.70
N GLY A 87 3.60 -12.54 -6.23
CA GLY A 87 4.88 -12.94 -6.81
C GLY A 87 5.27 -12.10 -8.02
N GLY A 88 6.46 -12.38 -8.53
CA GLY A 88 7.03 -11.71 -9.69
C GLY A 88 7.40 -12.71 -10.78
N PRO A 89 7.59 -12.26 -12.03
CA PRO A 89 8.30 -13.06 -13.01
C PRO A 89 9.77 -13.19 -12.60
N GLU A 90 10.48 -14.16 -13.19
CA GLU A 90 11.92 -14.28 -12.99
C GLU A 90 12.65 -12.96 -13.36
N PRO A 91 13.68 -12.55 -12.59
CA PRO A 91 14.42 -11.33 -12.88
C PRO A 91 14.94 -11.30 -14.33
N GLY A 92 14.58 -10.24 -15.06
CA GLY A 92 14.95 -10.07 -16.47
C GLY A 92 13.99 -10.72 -17.47
N VAL A 93 12.94 -11.41 -17.02
CA VAL A 93 11.94 -12.07 -17.86
C VAL A 93 10.52 -11.60 -17.49
N GLY A 94 9.58 -11.65 -18.44
CA GLY A 94 8.17 -11.41 -18.18
C GLY A 94 7.78 -9.96 -17.89
N CYS A 95 6.63 -9.76 -17.23
CA CYS A 95 6.13 -8.44 -16.85
C CYS A 95 5.44 -8.52 -15.49
N GLY A 96 6.00 -7.84 -14.47
CA GLY A 96 5.44 -7.82 -13.12
C GLY A 96 3.98 -7.40 -13.08
N GLY A 97 3.61 -6.41 -13.89
CA GLY A 97 2.22 -5.97 -14.00
C GLY A 97 1.26 -7.04 -14.53
N ARG A 98 1.69 -7.93 -15.43
CA ARG A 98 0.86 -9.08 -15.86
C ARG A 98 0.74 -10.13 -14.76
N GLY A 99 1.81 -10.33 -14.00
CA GLY A 99 1.79 -11.22 -12.83
C GLY A 99 0.74 -10.80 -11.79
N VAL A 100 0.66 -9.50 -11.48
CA VAL A 100 -0.36 -8.95 -10.59
C VAL A 100 -1.78 -9.21 -11.11
N ILE A 101 -2.00 -9.02 -12.42
CA ILE A 101 -3.31 -9.29 -13.04
C ILE A 101 -3.70 -10.75 -12.84
N THR A 102 -2.83 -11.68 -13.22
CA THR A 102 -3.07 -13.12 -13.10
C THR A 102 -3.34 -13.49 -11.65
N ALA A 103 -2.53 -13.02 -10.70
CA ALA A 103 -2.71 -13.35 -9.29
C ALA A 103 -4.08 -12.89 -8.75
N ILE A 104 -4.50 -11.67 -9.06
CA ILE A 104 -5.80 -11.14 -8.60
C ILE A 104 -6.96 -11.93 -9.22
N GLN A 105 -6.87 -12.29 -10.51
CA GLN A 105 -7.89 -13.07 -11.20
C GLN A 105 -8.00 -14.48 -10.61
N THR A 106 -6.88 -15.17 -10.40
CA THR A 106 -6.86 -16.49 -9.75
C THR A 106 -7.47 -16.42 -8.35
N LEU A 107 -7.15 -15.41 -7.55
CA LEU A 107 -7.77 -15.23 -6.22
C LEU A 107 -9.28 -15.00 -6.32
N GLN A 108 -9.75 -14.28 -7.34
CA GLN A 108 -11.18 -14.07 -7.55
C GLN A 108 -11.89 -15.37 -7.95
N GLU A 109 -11.32 -16.14 -8.87
CA GLU A 109 -11.85 -17.43 -9.34
C GLU A 109 -11.94 -18.46 -8.20
N LEU A 110 -10.92 -18.49 -7.34
CA LEU A 110 -10.89 -19.32 -6.14
C LEU A 110 -11.78 -18.81 -4.99
N GLY A 111 -12.46 -17.67 -5.18
CA GLY A 111 -13.42 -17.14 -4.20
C GLY A 111 -12.79 -16.46 -2.98
N ALA A 112 -11.55 -15.99 -3.07
CA ALA A 112 -10.82 -15.34 -1.95
C ALA A 112 -11.59 -14.14 -1.35
N TYR A 113 -12.38 -13.46 -2.17
CA TYR A 113 -13.12 -12.25 -1.79
C TYR A 113 -14.57 -12.51 -1.34
N ASN A 114 -15.02 -13.77 -1.34
CA ASN A 114 -16.40 -14.13 -0.99
C ASN A 114 -16.63 -14.29 0.52
N GLY A 115 -15.55 -14.29 1.31
CA GLY A 115 -15.61 -14.40 2.77
C GLY A 115 -16.11 -13.12 3.46
N ASN A 116 -16.26 -13.19 4.79
CA ASN A 116 -16.60 -12.04 5.61
C ASN A 116 -15.37 -11.14 5.83
N LEU A 117 -14.97 -10.39 4.79
CA LEU A 117 -13.86 -9.44 4.84
C LEU A 117 -14.36 -8.00 5.02
N ASP A 118 -13.85 -7.33 6.03
CA ASP A 118 -14.03 -5.90 6.23
C ASP A 118 -13.13 -5.10 5.30
N TYR A 119 -11.90 -5.60 5.07
CA TYR A 119 -10.88 -4.93 4.27
C TYR A 119 -10.13 -5.88 3.33
N VAL A 120 -9.78 -5.36 2.14
CA VAL A 120 -8.74 -5.93 1.28
C VAL A 120 -7.72 -4.85 0.98
N PHE A 121 -6.46 -5.12 1.29
CA PHE A 121 -5.33 -4.25 1.06
C PHE A 121 -4.50 -4.77 -0.11
N TYR A 122 -4.28 -3.93 -1.11
CA TYR A 122 -3.36 -4.19 -2.20
C TYR A 122 -2.09 -3.36 -1.98
N ASP A 123 -0.95 -4.01 -1.79
CA ASP A 123 0.35 -3.32 -1.70
C ASP A 123 1.00 -3.28 -3.09
N VAL A 124 0.89 -2.13 -3.78
CA VAL A 124 1.20 -2.05 -5.21
C VAL A 124 2.47 -1.25 -5.47
N LEU A 125 3.30 -1.74 -6.38
CA LEU A 125 4.49 -1.02 -6.84
C LEU A 125 4.10 0.34 -7.46
N GLY A 126 4.68 1.43 -6.93
CA GLY A 126 4.36 2.80 -7.35
C GLY A 126 5.40 3.49 -8.24
N ASP A 127 6.56 2.87 -8.47
CA ASP A 127 7.63 3.46 -9.30
C ASP A 127 7.26 3.51 -10.78
N VAL A 128 6.53 2.51 -11.26
CA VAL A 128 6.10 2.39 -12.65
C VAL A 128 4.60 2.14 -12.68
N VAL A 129 3.82 3.17 -13.03
CA VAL A 129 2.36 3.07 -13.15
C VAL A 129 1.98 2.59 -14.57
N CYS A 130 2.53 1.45 -14.98
CA CYS A 130 2.16 0.83 -16.25
C CYS A 130 0.76 0.21 -16.18
N GLY A 131 0.20 -0.20 -17.32
CA GLY A 131 -1.17 -0.74 -17.38
C GLY A 131 -1.45 -1.93 -16.44
N GLY A 132 -0.43 -2.72 -16.10
CA GLY A 132 -0.57 -3.85 -15.18
C GLY A 132 -0.55 -3.46 -13.70
N PHE A 133 0.40 -2.61 -13.26
CA PHE A 133 0.39 -2.10 -11.88
C PHE A 133 -0.78 -1.14 -11.60
N ALA A 134 -1.37 -0.57 -12.65
CA ALA A 134 -2.62 0.15 -12.55
C ALA A 134 -3.85 -0.77 -12.48
N MET A 135 -3.74 -2.09 -12.62
CA MET A 135 -4.88 -2.99 -12.70
C MET A 135 -5.81 -2.95 -11.48
N PRO A 136 -5.31 -2.95 -10.22
CA PRO A 136 -6.19 -2.89 -9.06
C PRO A 136 -7.15 -1.69 -9.13
N ILE A 137 -6.62 -0.54 -9.57
CA ILE A 137 -7.42 0.65 -9.85
C ILE A 137 -8.28 0.42 -11.09
N ARG A 138 -7.66 0.16 -12.25
CA ARG A 138 -8.28 0.13 -13.58
C ARG A 138 -9.47 -0.83 -13.70
N GLU A 139 -9.44 -1.98 -13.03
CA GLU A 139 -10.52 -2.98 -13.09
C GLU A 139 -11.44 -2.93 -11.86
N GLY A 140 -11.25 -1.94 -10.97
CA GLY A 140 -12.16 -1.68 -9.85
C GLY A 140 -11.98 -2.59 -8.63
N TYR A 141 -10.87 -3.33 -8.55
CA TYR A 141 -10.52 -4.13 -7.36
C TYR A 141 -10.15 -3.27 -6.15
N ALA A 142 -9.61 -2.07 -6.38
CA ALA A 142 -9.31 -1.08 -5.38
C ALA A 142 -10.05 0.23 -5.69
N ARG A 143 -10.87 0.67 -4.73
CA ARG A 143 -11.69 1.89 -4.84
C ARG A 143 -11.12 3.05 -4.05
N GLU A 144 -10.43 2.74 -2.97
CA GLU A 144 -9.81 3.69 -2.07
C GLU A 144 -8.29 3.61 -2.22
N ILE A 145 -7.64 4.70 -2.60
CA ILE A 145 -6.19 4.74 -2.80
C ILE A 145 -5.57 5.61 -1.72
N TYR A 146 -4.51 5.12 -1.07
CA TYR A 146 -3.64 5.91 -0.20
C TYR A 146 -2.23 5.95 -0.77
N LEU A 147 -1.64 7.15 -0.79
CA LEU A 147 -0.30 7.38 -1.32
C LEU A 147 0.69 7.54 -0.16
N VAL A 148 1.66 6.64 -0.05
CA VAL A 148 2.75 6.75 0.92
C VAL A 148 3.88 7.57 0.29
N VAL A 149 4.22 8.69 0.93
CA VAL A 149 5.22 9.66 0.44
C VAL A 149 6.18 10.07 1.55
N SER A 150 7.13 10.93 1.22
CA SER A 150 7.95 11.71 2.16
C SER A 150 8.15 13.11 1.57
N GLY A 151 8.89 13.98 2.26
CA GLY A 151 9.30 15.29 1.75
C GLY A 151 10.33 15.24 0.61
N GLU A 152 10.83 14.05 0.23
CA GLU A 152 11.72 13.92 -0.93
C GLU A 152 10.99 14.25 -2.25
N TYR A 153 11.61 15.07 -3.10
CA TYR A 153 11.10 15.43 -4.43
C TYR A 153 10.58 14.21 -5.22
N MET A 154 11.39 13.15 -5.29
CA MET A 154 11.04 11.95 -6.06
C MET A 154 9.85 11.18 -5.49
N ALA A 155 9.59 11.27 -4.18
CA ALA A 155 8.43 10.64 -3.57
C ALA A 155 7.14 11.40 -3.95
N LEU A 156 7.17 12.74 -3.89
CA LEU A 156 6.06 13.59 -4.34
C LEU A 156 5.82 13.48 -5.85
N TYR A 157 6.89 13.42 -6.65
CA TYR A 157 6.80 13.19 -8.09
C TYR A 157 6.10 11.88 -8.44
N ALA A 158 6.49 10.77 -7.77
CA ALA A 158 5.84 9.48 -7.94
C ALA A 158 4.35 9.55 -7.55
N ALA A 159 4.02 10.15 -6.41
CA ALA A 159 2.64 10.33 -5.95
C ALA A 159 1.80 11.16 -6.93
N ASN A 160 2.37 12.22 -7.50
CA ASN A 160 1.71 13.05 -8.51
C ASN A 160 1.44 12.24 -9.79
N ASN A 161 2.38 11.40 -10.22
CA ASN A 161 2.17 10.52 -11.38
C ASN A 161 1.12 9.43 -11.13
N ILE A 162 1.10 8.82 -9.95
CA ILE A 162 0.05 7.88 -9.55
C ILE A 162 -1.32 8.60 -9.55
N SER A 163 -1.37 9.84 -9.06
CA SER A 163 -2.58 10.67 -9.08
C SER A 163 -3.12 10.90 -10.50
N LYS A 164 -2.25 11.04 -11.53
CA LYS A 164 -2.68 11.07 -12.94
C LYS A 164 -3.39 9.79 -13.36
N GLY A 165 -2.87 8.64 -12.92
CA GLY A 165 -3.50 7.33 -13.10
C GLY A 165 -4.89 7.28 -12.45
N ILE A 166 -4.98 7.67 -11.18
CA ILE A 166 -6.27 7.70 -10.45
C ILE A 166 -7.27 8.62 -11.17
N LYS A 167 -6.88 9.85 -11.53
CA LYS A 167 -7.74 10.80 -12.26
C LYS A 167 -8.25 10.22 -13.59
N LYS A 168 -7.40 9.50 -14.32
CA LYS A 168 -7.78 8.84 -15.58
C LYS A 168 -8.88 7.79 -15.39
N PHE A 169 -8.83 7.02 -14.31
CA PHE A 169 -9.80 5.94 -14.04
C PHE A 169 -10.99 6.39 -13.19
N ALA A 170 -10.91 7.53 -12.51
CA ALA A 170 -12.00 8.08 -11.71
C ALA A 170 -13.28 8.34 -12.53
N SER A 171 -13.13 8.64 -13.82
CA SER A 171 -14.23 8.81 -14.80
C SER A 171 -15.06 7.54 -14.99
N ARG A 172 -14.50 6.36 -14.70
CA ARG A 172 -15.21 5.07 -14.73
C ARG A 172 -15.97 4.78 -13.44
N GLY A 173 -15.91 5.67 -12.45
CA GLY A 173 -16.82 5.71 -11.31
C GLY A 173 -16.34 5.07 -10.00
N TYR A 174 -15.24 4.32 -9.99
CA TYR A 174 -14.85 3.53 -8.81
C TYR A 174 -13.63 4.04 -8.03
N ALA A 175 -12.60 4.60 -8.67
CA ALA A 175 -11.35 4.93 -8.00
C ALA A 175 -11.35 6.35 -7.41
N ARG A 176 -10.95 6.48 -6.14
CA ARG A 176 -10.81 7.76 -5.43
C ARG A 176 -9.55 7.79 -4.56
N LEU A 177 -8.98 8.97 -4.41
CA LEU A 177 -7.87 9.22 -3.50
C LEU A 177 -8.43 9.47 -2.10
N GLY A 178 -8.08 8.62 -1.13
CA GLY A 178 -8.50 8.75 0.26
C GLY A 178 -7.55 9.62 1.09
N GLY A 179 -6.29 9.74 0.67
CA GLY A 179 -5.33 10.64 1.31
C GLY A 179 -3.88 10.30 1.01
N VAL A 180 -3.00 11.18 1.48
CA VAL A 180 -1.55 11.01 1.48
C VAL A 180 -1.09 10.64 2.88
N ILE A 181 -0.22 9.64 3.00
CA ILE A 181 0.43 9.25 4.25
C ILE A 181 1.89 9.67 4.15
N CYS A 182 2.32 10.60 5.00
CA CYS A 182 3.72 10.99 5.07
C CYS A 182 4.47 9.98 5.94
N ASN A 183 5.41 9.23 5.37
CA ASN A 183 6.37 8.42 6.11
C ASN A 183 7.69 9.19 6.20
N SER A 184 7.92 9.82 7.35
CA SER A 184 8.95 10.84 7.50
C SER A 184 10.35 10.34 7.14
N ARG A 185 11.08 11.18 6.41
CA ARG A 185 12.52 11.04 6.14
C ARG A 185 13.36 12.07 6.89
N MET A 186 12.74 12.78 7.83
CA MET A 186 13.36 13.90 8.57
C MET A 186 13.81 15.01 7.60
N VAL A 187 13.02 15.26 6.56
CA VAL A 187 13.20 16.43 5.71
C VAL A 187 12.74 17.67 6.51
N GLU A 188 13.41 18.80 6.32
CA GLU A 188 12.98 20.05 6.96
C GLU A 188 11.59 20.46 6.45
N ASN A 189 10.74 20.98 7.33
CA ASN A 189 9.35 21.36 7.03
C ASN A 189 8.55 20.26 6.31
N GLU A 190 8.90 18.99 6.51
CA GLU A 190 8.34 17.86 5.76
C GLU A 190 6.83 17.74 5.92
N ARG A 191 6.32 18.03 7.12
CA ARG A 191 4.90 17.98 7.41
C ARG A 191 4.16 19.03 6.57
N GLU A 192 4.60 20.27 6.64
CA GLU A 192 4.03 21.41 5.94
C GLU A 192 4.09 21.22 4.42
N LEU A 193 5.23 20.76 3.92
CA LEU A 193 5.44 20.43 2.52
C LEU A 193 4.44 19.36 2.02
N VAL A 194 4.28 18.26 2.76
CA VAL A 194 3.38 17.16 2.36
C VAL A 194 1.91 17.54 2.55
N GLU A 195 1.57 18.33 3.56
CA GLU A 195 0.23 18.89 3.75
C GLU A 195 -0.17 19.78 2.56
N GLU A 196 0.71 20.69 2.16
CA GLU A 196 0.46 21.56 1.00
C GLU A 196 0.43 20.77 -0.31
N PHE A 197 1.32 19.78 -0.49
CA PHE A 197 1.25 18.86 -1.63
C PHE A 197 -0.12 18.19 -1.72
N ALA A 198 -0.59 17.60 -0.61
CA ALA A 198 -1.87 16.92 -0.54
C ALA A 198 -3.04 17.86 -0.90
N ARG A 199 -3.00 19.11 -0.41
CA ARG A 199 -3.99 20.15 -0.74
C ARG A 199 -3.98 20.47 -2.24
N ARG A 200 -2.80 20.68 -2.84
CA ARG A 200 -2.66 21.01 -4.29
C ARG A 200 -3.18 19.89 -5.18
N ILE A 201 -3.02 18.63 -4.79
CA ILE A 201 -3.58 17.48 -5.53
C ILE A 201 -5.03 17.15 -5.16
N ASN A 202 -5.74 18.05 -4.48
CA ASN A 202 -7.14 17.91 -4.05
C ASN A 202 -7.36 16.70 -3.13
N THR A 203 -6.57 16.56 -2.08
CA THR A 203 -6.83 15.61 -0.99
C THR A 203 -6.30 16.16 0.34
N LYS A 204 -6.12 15.29 1.34
CA LYS A 204 -5.54 15.59 2.64
C LYS A 204 -4.36 14.68 2.95
N MET A 205 -3.44 15.18 3.77
CA MET A 205 -2.51 14.29 4.46
C MET A 205 -3.28 13.61 5.59
N ILE A 206 -3.57 12.32 5.46
CA ILE A 206 -4.36 11.60 6.46
C ILE A 206 -3.57 11.40 7.75
N HIS A 207 -2.27 11.19 7.65
CA HIS A 207 -1.41 11.02 8.80
C HIS A 207 0.06 11.28 8.45
N PHE A 208 0.81 11.68 9.46
CA PHE A 208 2.26 11.85 9.41
C PHE A 208 2.87 10.84 10.37
N ILE A 209 3.63 9.90 9.84
CA ILE A 209 4.31 8.85 10.60
C ILE A 209 5.73 9.35 10.88
N PRO A 210 6.12 9.54 12.15
CA PRO A 210 7.47 9.95 12.50
C PRO A 210 8.48 8.84 12.22
N ARG A 211 9.74 9.23 12.03
CA ARG A 211 10.86 8.31 11.89
C ARG A 211 11.25 7.79 13.27
N ASP A 212 11.10 6.49 13.50
CA ASP A 212 11.45 5.85 14.78
C ASP A 212 12.33 4.60 14.56
N LYS A 213 13.30 4.39 15.46
CA LYS A 213 14.21 3.23 15.50
C LYS A 213 13.50 1.92 15.80
N ASP A 214 12.34 1.99 16.47
CA ASP A 214 11.53 0.85 16.85
C ASP A 214 10.93 0.16 15.61
N VAL A 215 10.75 0.88 14.50
CA VAL A 215 10.39 0.28 13.21
C VAL A 215 11.48 -0.70 12.76
N GLN A 216 12.76 -0.30 12.75
CA GLN A 216 13.83 -1.20 12.34
C GLN A 216 14.02 -2.36 13.33
N ARG A 217 13.82 -2.12 14.63
CA ARG A 217 13.87 -3.18 15.65
C ARG A 217 12.78 -4.22 15.43
N ALA A 218 11.55 -3.80 15.13
CA ALA A 218 10.46 -4.70 14.78
C ALA A 218 10.74 -5.47 13.48
N GLU A 219 11.22 -4.79 12.42
CA GLU A 219 11.56 -5.42 11.14
C GLU A 219 12.69 -6.46 11.23
N ILE A 220 13.70 -6.21 12.07
CA ILE A 220 14.78 -7.19 12.37
C ILE A 220 14.17 -8.45 13.00
N ASN A 221 13.20 -8.28 13.89
CA ASN A 221 12.42 -9.38 14.49
C ASN A 221 11.31 -9.91 13.56
N LYS A 222 11.23 -9.38 12.33
CA LYS A 222 10.28 -9.78 11.28
C LYS A 222 8.82 -9.59 11.72
N MET A 223 8.55 -8.60 12.57
CA MET A 223 7.23 -8.29 13.12
C MET A 223 6.82 -6.87 12.73
N THR A 224 5.52 -6.58 12.77
CA THR A 224 5.03 -5.19 12.79
C THR A 224 5.39 -4.56 14.15
N VAL A 225 5.40 -3.23 14.24
CA VAL A 225 5.59 -2.55 15.53
C VAL A 225 4.44 -2.89 16.48
N ILE A 226 3.22 -3.01 15.95
CA ILE A 226 2.03 -3.44 16.69
C ILE A 226 2.26 -4.79 17.41
N ASP A 227 2.78 -5.79 16.68
CA ASP A 227 3.09 -7.13 17.21
C ASP A 227 4.34 -7.14 18.10
N TRP A 228 5.38 -6.38 17.71
CA TRP A 228 6.68 -6.39 18.38
C TRP A 228 6.67 -5.70 19.75
N ASN A 229 6.09 -4.50 19.83
CA ASN A 229 5.96 -3.76 21.08
C ASN A 229 4.77 -2.80 20.99
N PRO A 230 3.60 -3.19 21.52
CA PRO A 230 2.37 -2.42 21.40
C PRO A 230 2.37 -1.10 22.21
N ASP A 231 3.33 -0.92 23.12
CA ASP A 231 3.36 0.19 24.08
C ASP A 231 4.22 1.38 23.63
N VAL A 232 5.02 1.21 22.58
CA VAL A 232 5.87 2.30 22.05
C VAL A 232 5.05 3.33 21.29
N ASN A 233 5.52 4.59 21.24
CA ASN A 233 4.83 5.67 20.56
C ASN A 233 4.51 5.31 19.09
N GLN A 234 5.45 4.67 18.41
CA GLN A 234 5.28 4.29 17.02
C GLN A 234 4.11 3.32 16.78
N ALA A 235 3.79 2.45 17.74
CA ALA A 235 2.58 1.60 17.66
C ALA A 235 1.31 2.46 17.69
N GLN A 236 1.30 3.52 18.52
CA GLN A 236 0.16 4.44 18.61
C GLN A 236 -0.03 5.27 17.34
N GLU A 237 1.05 5.70 16.68
CA GLU A 237 0.96 6.37 15.37
C GLU A 237 0.27 5.46 14.33
N TYR A 238 0.62 4.17 14.30
CA TYR A 238 -0.05 3.23 13.39
C TYR A 238 -1.51 2.94 13.77
N ARG A 239 -1.85 2.91 15.07
CA ARG A 239 -3.25 2.81 15.52
C ARG A 239 -4.06 4.05 15.12
N GLU A 240 -3.48 5.24 15.26
CA GLU A 240 -4.12 6.48 14.86
C GLU A 240 -4.29 6.56 13.34
N LEU A 241 -3.30 6.12 12.56
CA LEU A 241 -3.44 5.96 11.11
C LEU A 241 -4.58 5.00 10.75
N ALA A 242 -4.60 3.81 11.36
CA ALA A 242 -5.63 2.80 11.13
C ALA A 242 -7.03 3.34 11.45
N LYS A 243 -7.18 4.02 12.59
CA LYS A 243 -8.43 4.68 12.98
C LYS A 243 -8.85 5.73 11.96
N LYS A 244 -7.93 6.63 11.55
CA LYS A 244 -8.22 7.66 10.55
C LYS A 244 -8.62 7.07 9.20
N ILE A 245 -7.98 5.98 8.76
CA ILE A 245 -8.39 5.25 7.55
C ILE A 245 -9.79 4.65 7.75
N ASN A 246 -10.05 3.99 8.88
CA ASN A 246 -11.34 3.38 9.22
C ASN A 246 -12.48 4.41 9.15
N GLU A 247 -12.26 5.60 9.71
CA GLU A 247 -13.25 6.67 9.82
C GLU A 247 -13.32 7.58 8.58
N ASN A 248 -12.41 7.42 7.62
CA ASN A 248 -12.31 8.33 6.48
C ASN A 248 -13.56 8.30 5.59
N GLN A 249 -14.15 9.47 5.35
CA GLN A 249 -15.26 9.68 4.40
C GLN A 249 -14.89 10.62 3.25
N ASP A 250 -13.70 11.23 3.29
CA ASP A 250 -13.27 12.21 2.29
C ASP A 250 -12.49 11.52 1.18
N PHE A 251 -13.18 11.25 0.08
CA PHE A 251 -12.64 10.58 -1.10
C PHE A 251 -12.75 11.49 -2.32
N THR A 252 -11.61 11.85 -2.89
CA THR A 252 -11.55 12.86 -3.96
C THR A 252 -11.10 12.28 -5.29
N ILE A 253 -11.41 12.99 -6.37
CA ILE A 253 -10.71 12.83 -7.64
C ILE A 253 -9.51 13.77 -7.58
N PRO A 254 -8.26 13.25 -7.64
CA PRO A 254 -7.11 14.11 -7.47
C PRO A 254 -6.95 15.09 -8.64
N THR A 255 -6.28 16.20 -8.36
CA THR A 255 -5.87 17.22 -9.33
C THR A 255 -4.35 17.22 -9.47
N PRO A 256 -3.75 16.30 -10.26
CA PRO A 256 -2.31 16.25 -10.43
C PRO A 256 -1.78 17.60 -10.90
N ILE A 257 -0.69 18.05 -10.28
CA ILE A 257 -0.02 19.30 -10.59
C ILE A 257 1.02 19.11 -11.70
N THR A 258 1.41 20.19 -12.34
CA THR A 258 2.51 20.25 -13.30
C THR A 258 3.86 20.04 -12.59
N GLN A 259 4.90 19.82 -13.39
CA GLN A 259 6.26 19.73 -12.85
C GLN A 259 6.70 21.07 -12.25
N ASP A 260 6.41 22.18 -12.93
CA ASP A 260 6.75 23.53 -12.46
C ASP A 260 6.09 23.85 -11.10
N GLU A 261 4.81 23.51 -10.91
CA GLU A 261 4.12 23.67 -9.62
C GLU A 261 4.71 22.78 -8.51
N LEU A 262 5.23 21.60 -8.85
CA LEU A 262 5.91 20.73 -7.90
C LEU A 262 7.29 21.29 -7.53
N GLU A 263 8.03 21.81 -8.50
CA GLU A 263 9.32 22.47 -8.26
C GLU A 263 9.15 23.76 -7.45
N GLU A 264 8.12 24.55 -7.73
CA GLU A 264 7.75 25.72 -6.92
C GLU A 264 7.43 25.33 -5.48
N LEU A 265 6.59 24.31 -5.28
CA LEU A 265 6.26 23.79 -3.96
C LEU A 265 7.52 23.42 -3.15
N MET A 266 8.47 22.75 -3.81
CA MET A 266 9.73 22.33 -3.21
C MET A 266 10.66 23.50 -2.90
N LYS A 267 10.58 24.61 -3.63
CA LYS A 267 11.31 25.83 -3.28
C LYS A 267 10.68 26.51 -2.07
N THR A 268 9.35 26.61 -2.02
CA THR A 268 8.65 27.33 -0.95
C THR A 268 8.68 26.60 0.40
N TYR A 269 8.59 25.27 0.40
CA TYR A 269 8.47 24.46 1.62
C TYR A 269 9.58 23.44 1.80
N GLY A 270 10.45 23.26 0.80
CA GLY A 270 11.60 22.39 0.92
C GLY A 270 12.74 23.05 1.69
N VAL A 271 13.90 22.42 1.62
CA VAL A 271 15.13 22.91 2.24
C VAL A 271 15.61 24.12 1.42
N GLU A 272 15.57 25.32 2.00
CA GLU A 272 16.33 26.48 1.54
C GLU A 272 17.64 26.55 2.37
N ASP A 273 18.77 26.86 1.72
CA ASP A 273 20.08 27.04 2.37
C ASP A 273 20.08 28.16 3.43
#